data_AF-A0A1V2TLR0-F1
#
_entry.id   AF-A0A1V2TLR0-F1
#
_cell.length_a   1.000
_cell.length_b   1.000
_cell.length_c   1.000
_cell.angle_alpha   90.00
_cell.angle_beta   90.00
_cell.angle_gamma   90.00
#
_symmetry.space_group_name_H-M   'P 1'
#
loop_
_entity.id
_entity.type
_entity.pdbx_description
1 polymer ?
#
loop_
_entity_poly.entity_id
_entity_poly.type
_entity_poly.pdbx_seq_one_letter_code
_entity_poly.pdbx_strand_id
1 'polypeptide(L)'
;MLHTTSIEDGEATWRMAGSRIEMESFTDYRCHATAYRIRMDGTTVDIPNGRQGSVYFGEDGARPDLALVREWFPKYWLLWDAVKAAYWDTVVPLGYSRCDTLPHPAYDHVSRDSNTEITEKVFSAGRLA
;
A
#
# COMPACT_ATOMS: atom_id res chain seq x y z
N MET A 1 5.24 -21.01 3.42
CA MET A 1 4.31 -20.84 4.55
C MET A 1 3.40 -19.67 4.23
N LEU A 2 2.12 -19.77 4.61
CA LEU A 2 1.13 -18.72 4.40
C LEU A 2 1.12 -17.80 5.62
N HIS A 3 1.09 -16.50 5.38
CA HIS A 3 1.06 -15.44 6.40
C HIS A 3 -0.20 -14.60 6.21
N THR A 4 -0.74 -14.11 7.31
CA THR A 4 -1.85 -13.16 7.32
C THR A 4 -1.40 -11.91 8.06
N THR A 5 -1.63 -10.76 7.45
CA THR A 5 -1.41 -9.45 8.05
C THR A 5 -2.73 -8.70 8.07
N SER A 6 -3.13 -8.21 9.23
CA SER A 6 -4.40 -7.51 9.42
C SER A 6 -4.15 -6.10 9.95
N ILE A 7 -4.95 -5.16 9.47
CA ILE A 7 -5.12 -3.81 10.02
C ILE A 7 -6.59 -3.63 10.38
N GLU A 8 -6.97 -2.48 10.93
CA GLU A 8 -8.37 -2.20 11.31
C GLU A 8 -9.35 -2.39 10.14
N ASP A 9 -8.96 -1.95 8.94
CA ASP A 9 -9.85 -1.87 7.78
C ASP A 9 -9.73 -3.03 6.79
N GLY A 10 -8.87 -4.00 7.05
CA GLY A 10 -8.70 -5.12 6.14
C GLY A 10 -7.61 -6.09 6.54
N GLU A 11 -7.48 -7.14 5.76
CA GLU A 11 -6.42 -8.13 5.90
C GLU A 11 -5.87 -8.56 4.56
N ALA A 12 -4.60 -8.96 4.55
CA ALA A 12 -3.93 -9.53 3.39
C ALA A 12 -3.32 -10.87 3.75
N THR A 13 -3.47 -11.82 2.83
CA THR A 13 -2.83 -13.13 2.90
C THR A 13 -1.72 -13.19 1.85
N TRP A 14 -0.54 -13.62 2.26
CA TRP A 14 0.66 -13.62 1.44
C TRP A 14 1.58 -14.77 1.82
N ARG A 15 2.55 -15.08 0.96
CA ARG A 15 3.59 -16.07 1.22
C ARG A 15 4.94 -15.59 0.73
N MET A 16 6.00 -16.14 1.30
CA MET A 16 7.35 -15.93 0.79
C MET A 16 7.64 -16.91 -0.35
N ALA A 17 8.16 -16.40 -1.45
CA ALA A 17 8.73 -17.21 -2.54
C ALA A 17 10.15 -16.71 -2.83
N GLY A 18 11.15 -17.38 -2.25
CA GLY A 18 12.53 -16.84 -2.25
C GLY A 18 12.59 -15.50 -1.51
N SER A 19 13.04 -14.45 -2.18
CA SER A 19 13.15 -13.08 -1.64
C SER A 19 11.96 -12.17 -2.00
N ARG A 20 10.88 -12.71 -2.58
CA ARG A 20 9.68 -11.94 -2.93
C ARG A 20 8.48 -12.31 -2.06
N ILE A 21 7.62 -11.33 -1.87
CA ILE A 21 6.29 -11.49 -1.27
C ILE A 21 5.33 -11.81 -2.41
N GLU A 22 4.75 -13.00 -2.39
CA GLU A 22 3.63 -13.35 -3.27
C GLU A 22 2.31 -13.13 -2.54
N MET A 23 1.42 -12.38 -3.18
CA MET A 23 0.12 -12.05 -2.63
C MET A 23 -0.91 -13.12 -3.02
N GLU A 24 -1.66 -13.62 -2.05
CA GLU A 24 -2.70 -14.65 -2.25
C GLU A 24 -4.09 -14.03 -2.30
N SER A 25 -4.37 -13.12 -1.36
CA SER A 25 -5.63 -12.38 -1.32
C SER A 25 -5.53 -11.14 -0.43
N PHE A 26 -6.48 -10.24 -0.55
CA PHE A 26 -6.80 -9.28 0.50
C PHE A 26 -8.31 -9.14 0.67
N THR A 27 -8.74 -8.69 1.84
CA THR A 27 -10.13 -8.38 2.16
C THR A 27 -10.22 -6.97 2.69
N ASP A 28 -11.09 -6.16 2.10
CA ASP A 28 -11.51 -4.86 2.61
C ASP A 28 -12.82 -5.04 3.39
N TYR A 29 -12.78 -4.85 4.70
CA TYR A 29 -13.95 -5.09 5.57
C TYR A 29 -15.07 -4.08 5.38
N ARG A 30 -14.79 -2.93 4.76
CA ARG A 30 -15.78 -1.89 4.47
C ARG A 30 -16.41 -2.07 3.09
N CYS A 31 -15.87 -2.97 2.27
CA CYS A 31 -16.36 -3.21 0.92
C CYS A 31 -17.38 -4.36 0.88
N HIS A 32 -18.56 -4.09 0.33
CA HIS A 32 -19.61 -5.09 0.14
C HIS A 32 -19.65 -5.67 -1.29
N ALA A 33 -18.65 -5.36 -2.11
CA ALA A 33 -18.57 -5.92 -3.45
C ALA A 33 -18.45 -7.45 -3.40
N THR A 34 -19.02 -8.11 -4.41
CA THR A 34 -18.85 -9.56 -4.61
C THR A 34 -17.36 -9.88 -4.70
N ALA A 35 -16.96 -11.00 -4.10
CA ALA A 35 -15.58 -11.43 -4.19
C ALA A 35 -15.21 -11.75 -5.65
N TYR A 36 -13.97 -11.46 -6.02
CA TYR A 36 -13.47 -11.76 -7.36
C TYR A 36 -12.00 -12.17 -7.32
N ARG A 37 -11.54 -12.79 -8.39
CA ARG A 37 -10.13 -13.17 -8.62
C ARG A 37 -9.55 -12.32 -9.73
N ILE A 38 -8.32 -11.83 -9.56
CA ILE A 38 -7.52 -11.24 -10.63
C ILE A 38 -6.48 -12.26 -11.08
N ARG A 39 -6.45 -12.53 -12.38
CA ARG A 39 -5.42 -13.35 -13.03
C ARG A 39 -4.16 -12.54 -13.34
N MET A 40 -3.07 -13.23 -13.68
CA MET A 40 -1.78 -12.59 -13.99
C MET A 40 -1.81 -11.70 -15.24
N ASP A 41 -2.78 -11.92 -16.13
CA ASP A 41 -3.04 -11.06 -17.31
C ASP A 41 -3.92 -9.83 -16.97
N GLY A 42 -4.30 -9.65 -15.70
CA GLY A 42 -5.16 -8.58 -15.23
C GLY A 42 -6.66 -8.82 -15.40
N THR A 43 -7.07 -9.96 -15.97
CA THR A 43 -8.50 -10.28 -16.11
C THR A 43 -9.13 -10.64 -14.77
N THR A 44 -10.40 -10.28 -14.60
CA THR A 44 -11.17 -10.54 -13.37
C THR A 44 -12.21 -11.63 -13.57
N VAL A 45 -12.36 -12.51 -12.59
CA VAL A 45 -13.40 -13.54 -12.54
C VAL A 45 -14.14 -13.43 -11.22
N ASP A 46 -15.46 -13.23 -11.28
CA ASP A 46 -16.29 -13.21 -10.08
C ASP A 46 -16.28 -14.58 -9.39
N ILE A 47 -16.33 -14.56 -8.05
CA ILE A 47 -16.45 -15.76 -7.22
C ILE A 47 -17.83 -15.70 -6.56
N PRO A 48 -18.83 -16.40 -7.14
CA PRO A 48 -20.16 -16.47 -6.56
C PRO A 48 -20.08 -17.02 -5.13
N ASN A 49 -20.79 -16.36 -4.20
CA ASN A 49 -20.78 -16.70 -2.77
C ASN A 49 -19.40 -16.61 -2.08
N GLY A 50 -18.43 -15.95 -2.71
CA GLY A 50 -17.18 -15.58 -2.05
C GLY A 50 -17.42 -14.57 -0.93
N ARG A 51 -16.44 -14.44 -0.02
CA ARG A 51 -16.51 -13.45 1.06
C ARG A 51 -16.54 -12.04 0.47
N GLN A 52 -17.52 -11.24 0.86
CA GLN A 52 -17.65 -9.86 0.40
C GLN A 52 -16.37 -9.05 0.69
N GLY A 53 -16.03 -8.15 -0.24
CA GLY A 53 -14.85 -7.30 -0.15
C GLY A 53 -13.52 -8.04 -0.35
N SER A 54 -13.54 -9.33 -0.68
CA SER A 54 -12.33 -10.14 -0.89
C SER A 54 -11.90 -10.15 -2.34
N VAL A 55 -10.60 -9.97 -2.55
CA VAL A 55 -9.93 -10.10 -3.84
C VAL A 55 -8.89 -11.21 -3.74
N TYR A 56 -8.94 -12.17 -4.65
CA TYR A 56 -8.00 -13.28 -4.74
C TYR A 56 -7.06 -13.08 -5.92
N PHE A 57 -5.82 -13.55 -5.80
CA PHE A 57 -4.80 -13.32 -6.81
C PHE A 57 -4.32 -14.60 -7.48
N GLY A 58 -4.13 -14.51 -8.79
CA GLY A 58 -3.51 -15.53 -9.63
C GLY A 58 -4.36 -16.78 -9.82
N GLU A 59 -3.84 -17.68 -10.67
CA GLU A 59 -4.41 -18.98 -10.99
C GLU A 59 -3.26 -19.97 -11.17
N ASP A 60 -3.48 -21.27 -10.91
CA ASP A 60 -2.52 -22.35 -11.17
C ASP A 60 -1.11 -22.16 -10.60
N GLY A 61 -1.02 -21.56 -9.40
CA GLY A 61 0.23 -21.40 -8.66
C GLY A 61 1.07 -20.18 -9.03
N ALA A 62 0.71 -19.43 -10.08
CA ALA A 62 1.27 -18.12 -10.35
C ALA A 62 0.61 -17.08 -9.44
N ARG A 63 1.41 -16.19 -8.84
CA ARG A 63 0.95 -15.11 -7.96
C ARG A 63 1.67 -13.81 -8.28
N PRO A 64 0.97 -12.65 -8.19
CA PRO A 64 1.61 -11.36 -8.31
C PRO A 64 2.47 -11.11 -7.07
N ASP A 65 3.53 -10.32 -7.25
CA ASP A 65 4.27 -9.80 -6.11
C ASP A 65 3.56 -8.60 -5.48
N LEU A 66 4.02 -8.20 -4.29
CA LEU A 66 3.47 -7.04 -3.59
C LEU A 66 3.60 -5.74 -4.39
N ALA A 67 4.62 -5.58 -5.24
CA ALA A 67 4.81 -4.37 -6.02
C ALA A 67 3.70 -4.22 -7.06
N LEU A 68 3.41 -5.29 -7.80
CA LEU A 68 2.32 -5.32 -8.77
C LEU A 68 0.95 -5.15 -8.12
N VAL A 69 0.69 -5.79 -6.97
CA VAL A 69 -0.56 -5.60 -6.23
C VAL A 69 -0.72 -4.14 -5.77
N ARG A 70 0.36 -3.48 -5.36
CA ARG A 70 0.33 -2.06 -4.98
C ARG A 70 0.00 -1.14 -6.17
N GLU A 71 0.40 -1.50 -7.38
CA GLU A 71 0.02 -0.79 -8.60
C GLU A 71 -1.46 -0.96 -8.95
N TRP A 72 -2.00 -2.18 -8.81
CA TRP A 72 -3.43 -2.44 -9.04
C TRP A 72 -4.33 -1.81 -7.97
N PHE A 73 -3.83 -1.73 -6.74
CA PHE A 73 -4.60 -1.36 -5.55
C PHE A 73 -3.92 -0.26 -4.73
N PRO A 74 -3.65 0.93 -5.30
CA PRO A 74 -2.86 1.97 -4.64
C PRO A 74 -3.53 2.54 -3.39
N LYS A 75 -4.87 2.45 -3.29
CA LYS A 75 -5.63 2.96 -2.14
C LYS A 75 -5.38 2.20 -0.83
N TYR A 76 -4.88 0.97 -0.88
CA TYR A 76 -4.62 0.12 0.29
C TYR A 76 -3.15 0.19 0.77
N TRP A 77 -2.49 1.33 0.54
CA TRP A 77 -1.07 1.52 0.86
C TRP A 77 -0.70 1.18 2.32
N LEU A 78 -1.58 1.50 3.28
CA LEU A 78 -1.38 1.14 4.70
C LEU A 78 -1.28 -0.38 4.91
N LEU A 79 -2.14 -1.15 4.25
CA LEU A 79 -2.12 -2.62 4.32
C LEU A 79 -0.85 -3.17 3.66
N TRP A 80 -0.43 -2.59 2.53
CA TRP A 80 0.80 -3.00 1.83
C TRP A 80 2.06 -2.71 2.64
N ASP A 81 2.12 -1.57 3.31
CA ASP A 81 3.23 -1.23 4.20
C ASP A 81 3.26 -2.16 5.42
N ALA A 82 2.11 -2.52 5.98
CA ALA A 82 2.01 -3.53 7.05
C ALA A 82 2.50 -4.91 6.60
N VAL A 83 2.12 -5.37 5.40
CA VAL A 83 2.60 -6.63 4.82
C VAL A 83 4.13 -6.60 4.66
N LYS A 84 4.67 -5.49 4.16
CA LYS A 84 6.12 -5.31 3.99
C LYS A 84 6.85 -5.35 5.34
N ALA A 85 6.31 -4.72 6.38
CA ALA A 85 6.88 -4.79 7.72
C ALA A 85 6.85 -6.22 8.28
N ALA A 86 5.72 -6.91 8.17
CA ALA A 86 5.56 -8.30 8.61
C ALA A 86 6.50 -9.28 7.85
N TYR A 87 6.75 -9.03 6.56
CA TYR A 87 7.76 -9.75 5.80
C TYR A 87 9.15 -9.60 6.40
N TRP A 88 9.56 -8.37 6.71
CA TRP A 88 10.87 -8.14 7.33
C TRP A 88 10.96 -8.76 8.73
N ASP A 89 9.89 -8.74 9.50
CA ASP A 89 9.83 -9.39 10.82
C ASP A 89 9.98 -10.91 10.69
N THR A 90 9.52 -11.49 9.58
CA THR A 90 9.68 -12.92 9.28
C THR A 90 11.10 -13.26 8.81
N VAL A 91 11.69 -12.44 7.94
CA VAL A 91 13.03 -12.70 7.36
C VAL A 91 14.16 -12.36 8.33
N VAL A 92 14.01 -11.28 9.10
CA VAL A 92 14.97 -10.83 10.11
C VAL A 92 14.19 -10.47 11.38
N PRO A 93 13.93 -11.46 12.26
CA PRO A 93 13.21 -11.23 13.51
C PRO A 93 14.02 -10.32 14.43
N LEU A 94 13.50 -9.13 14.74
CA LEU A 94 14.19 -8.17 15.61
C LEU A 94 13.81 -8.28 17.09
N GLY A 95 13.00 -9.27 17.48
CA GLY A 95 12.47 -9.39 18.84
C GLY A 95 11.35 -8.39 19.19
N TYR A 96 10.99 -7.51 18.25
CA TYR A 96 9.85 -6.59 18.28
C TYR A 96 9.32 -6.38 16.85
N SER A 97 8.04 -5.99 16.72
CA SER A 97 7.39 -5.79 15.42
C SER A 97 7.75 -4.43 14.82
N ARG A 98 8.08 -4.38 13.53
CA ARG A 98 8.38 -3.10 12.84
C ARG A 98 7.18 -2.18 12.69
N CYS A 99 5.96 -2.70 12.86
CA CYS A 99 4.72 -1.91 12.86
C CYS A 99 4.43 -1.19 14.20
N ASP A 100 5.01 -1.63 15.32
CA ASP A 100 4.79 -0.99 16.63
C ASP A 100 5.50 0.37 16.75
N THR A 101 6.33 0.71 15.76
CA THR A 101 7.25 1.85 15.80
C THR A 101 6.93 2.95 14.79
N LEU A 102 5.71 3.01 14.24
CA LEU A 102 5.30 4.20 13.49
C LEU A 102 4.89 5.28 14.51
N PRO A 103 5.71 6.33 14.73
CA PRO A 103 5.22 7.49 15.47
C PRO A 103 4.02 8.04 14.70
N HIS A 104 2.89 8.16 15.40
CA HIS A 104 1.79 9.01 14.96
C HIS A 104 2.42 10.36 14.58
N PRO A 105 2.33 10.85 13.33
CA PRO A 105 2.75 12.20 13.06
C PRO A 105 1.84 13.08 13.88
N ALA A 106 2.36 13.64 14.97
CA ALA A 106 1.76 14.79 15.61
C ALA A 106 1.65 15.84 14.51
N TYR A 107 0.43 16.09 14.04
CA TYR A 107 0.15 17.26 13.25
C TYR A 107 0.36 18.45 14.17
N ASP A 108 1.60 18.92 14.27
CA ASP A 108 1.88 20.24 14.80
C ASP A 108 1.24 21.24 13.85
N HIS A 109 0.15 21.85 14.33
CA HIS A 109 -0.40 23.06 13.77
C HIS A 109 0.72 24.10 13.70
N VAL A 110 1.34 24.25 12.53
CA VAL A 110 2.15 25.42 12.24
C VAL A 110 1.18 26.59 12.13
N SER A 111 1.08 27.36 13.22
CA SER A 111 0.45 28.67 13.23
C SER A 111 1.04 29.52 12.11
N ARG A 112 0.15 29.88 11.18
CA ARG A 112 0.39 30.80 10.10
C ARG A 112 0.52 32.20 10.68
N ASP A 113 1.75 32.62 10.95
CA ASP A 113 2.09 34.03 11.07
C ASP A 113 3.53 34.24 10.62
N SER A 114 3.68 34.83 9.42
CA SER A 114 4.58 35.96 9.13
C SER A 114 4.67 36.14 7.62
N ASN A 115 3.95 37.14 7.12
CA ASN A 115 4.26 37.79 5.85
C ASN A 115 5.73 38.23 5.86
N THR A 116 6.49 37.88 4.83
CA THR A 116 7.74 38.58 4.53
C THR A 116 7.71 38.98 3.06
N GLU A 117 7.77 40.29 2.85
CA GLU A 117 7.85 40.99 1.57
C GLU A 117 8.85 40.32 0.61
N ILE A 118 8.38 39.99 -0.59
CA ILE A 118 9.25 39.74 -1.74
C ILE A 118 9.35 41.07 -2.49
N THR A 119 10.47 41.77 -2.31
CA THR A 119 10.85 42.93 -3.10
C THR A 119 11.26 42.48 -4.51
N GLU A 120 10.43 42.71 -5.52
CA GLU A 120 10.80 42.55 -6.93
C GLU A 120 11.82 43.63 -7.34
N LYS A 121 13.08 43.23 -7.58
CA LYS A 121 14.06 44.05 -8.32
C LYS A 121 13.97 43.69 -9.80
N VAL A 122 13.27 44.53 -10.57
CA VAL A 122 13.27 44.49 -12.04
C VAL A 122 14.59 45.09 -12.54
N PHE A 123 15.43 44.26 -13.16
CA PHE A 123 16.47 44.73 -14.08
C PHE A 123 16.17 44.15 -15.46
N SER A 124 15.76 44.99 -16.39
CA SER A 124 15.79 44.71 -17.82
C SER A 124 16.62 45.80 -18.49
N ALA A 125 17.78 45.37 -19.01
CA ALA A 125 18.68 46.17 -19.81
C ALA A 125 18.40 45.94 -21.30
N GLY A 126 18.53 47.00 -22.10
CA GLY A 126 18.46 47.00 -23.57
C GLY A 126 17.27 47.84 -24.04
N ARG A 127 17.42 48.87 -24.89
CA ARG A 127 18.35 49.00 -26.02
C ARG A 127 18.39 50.49 -26.43
N LEU A 128 19.59 50.98 -26.74
CA LEU A 128 19.84 52.25 -27.43
C LEU A 128 19.33 52.16 -28.89
N ALA A 129 18.59 53.18 -29.31
CA ALA A 129 18.62 53.79 -30.64
C ALA A 129 18.04 55.20 -30.55
#